data_AF-A0A2A4VH92-F1
#
_entry.id   AF-A0A2A4VH92-F1
#
_cell.length_a   1.000
_cell.length_b   1.000
_cell.length_c   1.000
_cell.angle_alpha   90.00
_cell.angle_beta   90.00
_cell.angle_gamma   90.00
#
_symmetry.space_group_name_H-M   'P 1'
#
loop_
_entity.id
_entity.type
_entity.pdbx_description
1 polymer ?
#
loop_
_entity_poly.entity_id
_entity_poly.type
_entity_poly.pdbx_seq_one_letter_code
_entity_poly.pdbx_strand_id
1 'polypeptide(L)'
;MLEAKASQFILSAEGQILWQEKLNNPLPGVAIALLEKGDSALKPVLKVLENEHTAKYDPLELKNSLKIWLNMHFNTVLEPLMLLEVPQGMAVKDDAVSQISEKMYSGLGIVPRGDLESMIAALTPETRADLRAKKIRLGPILAFIPALNKPAAVKLRALLWSLFHGKELPAMTPADGIVSVKIEDAKANEDYYRSIGYPLYGGRAVRIDMLDRVISCVYDNAQDGKFQARHEMAEWLGCPIDELYKILISMGHTKVYDPAEVKAKEEEEAAANPVTEAETPEEKPDDKTDKDEPKEKVKEVKPVLATFRLKKGKAFQKGTVGGGAASERNKAKKPKSAKPKRDAKKRPKKDNSPRIMSAEAKVNDEDSPFAILQQLKK
;
A
#
# COMPACT_ATOMS: atom_id res chain seq x y z
N MET A 1 -30.91 21.94 18.56
CA MET A 1 -30.28 21.06 17.55
C MET A 1 -29.87 21.81 16.28
N LEU A 2 -30.71 22.70 15.75
CA LEU A 2 -30.35 23.47 14.54
C LEU A 2 -29.14 24.41 14.74
N GLU A 3 -28.96 24.95 15.95
CA GLU A 3 -27.79 25.75 16.35
C GLU A 3 -26.71 24.94 17.11
N ALA A 4 -26.84 23.62 17.15
CA ALA A 4 -25.90 22.77 17.87
C ALA A 4 -24.52 22.82 17.22
N LYS A 5 -23.46 22.78 18.05
CA LYS A 5 -22.09 22.69 17.57
C LYS A 5 -21.84 21.31 16.97
N ALA A 6 -20.96 21.23 15.97
CA ALA A 6 -20.61 19.97 15.32
C ALA A 6 -20.09 18.89 16.29
N SER A 7 -19.49 19.30 17.41
CA SER A 7 -18.99 18.40 18.46
C SER A 7 -20.09 17.79 19.35
N GLN A 8 -21.34 18.23 19.23
CA GLN A 8 -22.49 17.67 19.98
C GLN A 8 -23.12 16.47 19.27
N PHE A 9 -22.67 16.15 18.06
CA PHE A 9 -23.14 15.02 17.29
C PHE A 9 -22.03 13.98 17.18
N ILE A 10 -22.40 12.70 17.29
CA ILE A 10 -21.49 11.57 17.19
C ILE A 10 -22.13 10.53 16.27
N LEU A 11 -21.35 9.94 15.37
CA LEU A 11 -21.77 8.81 14.56
C LEU A 11 -21.38 7.51 15.30
N SER A 12 -22.37 6.70 15.65
CA SER A 12 -22.18 5.43 16.34
C SER A 12 -21.74 4.32 15.37
N ALA A 13 -21.22 3.22 15.90
CA ALA A 13 -20.80 2.06 15.10
C ALA A 13 -21.98 1.32 14.44
N GLU A 14 -23.19 1.54 14.96
CA GLU A 14 -24.47 1.01 14.48
C GLU A 14 -25.08 1.87 13.36
N GLY A 15 -24.41 2.96 12.95
CA GLY A 15 -24.93 3.86 11.91
C GLY A 15 -25.94 4.88 12.42
N GLN A 16 -26.02 5.09 13.73
CA GLN A 16 -26.91 6.10 14.32
C GLN A 16 -26.17 7.41 14.54
N ILE A 17 -26.84 8.53 14.28
CA ILE A 17 -26.37 9.85 14.69
C ILE A 17 -26.95 10.13 16.07
N LEU A 18 -26.07 10.23 17.05
CA LEU A 18 -26.39 10.53 18.43
C LEU A 18 -26.16 12.02 18.69
N TRP A 19 -27.09 12.64 19.41
CA TRP A 19 -26.97 14.03 19.84
C TRP A 19 -26.84 14.14 21.35
N GLN A 20 -25.94 15.01 21.79
CA GLN A 20 -25.73 15.35 23.18
C GLN A 20 -26.08 16.81 23.45
N GLU A 21 -26.95 17.05 24.42
CA GLU A 21 -27.31 18.40 24.85
C GLU A 21 -26.11 19.12 25.51
N LYS A 22 -25.36 18.40 26.36
CA LYS A 22 -24.14 18.89 27.01
C LYS A 22 -22.91 18.24 26.41
N LEU A 23 -21.91 19.05 26.07
CA LEU A 23 -20.67 18.61 25.41
C LEU A 23 -19.83 17.60 26.23
N ASN A 24 -19.93 17.64 27.57
CA ASN A 24 -19.15 16.81 28.47
C ASN A 24 -19.96 15.65 29.09
N ASN A 25 -21.04 15.23 28.44
CA ASN A 25 -21.85 14.13 28.98
C ASN A 25 -21.14 12.78 28.76
N PRO A 26 -20.92 11.95 29.80
CA PRO A 26 -20.33 10.62 29.64
C PRO A 26 -21.24 9.62 28.92
N LEU A 27 -22.54 9.91 28.79
CA LEU A 27 -23.49 9.05 28.09
C LEU A 27 -23.43 9.26 26.56
N PRO A 28 -23.65 8.21 25.75
CA PRO A 28 -23.52 8.25 24.29
C PRO A 28 -24.44 9.26 23.57
N GLY A 29 -25.42 9.84 24.28
CA GLY A 29 -26.39 10.78 23.73
C GLY A 29 -27.68 10.09 23.31
N VAL A 30 -28.58 10.85 22.71
CA VAL A 30 -29.87 10.36 22.21
C VAL A 30 -29.80 10.17 20.70
N ALA A 31 -30.22 9.02 20.19
CA ALA A 31 -30.29 8.79 18.75
C ALA A 31 -31.33 9.71 18.11
N ILE A 32 -30.95 10.42 17.04
CA ILE A 32 -31.81 11.37 16.34
C ILE A 32 -31.96 11.07 14.85
N ALA A 33 -31.04 10.30 14.29
CA ALA A 33 -31.12 9.83 12.91
C ALA A 33 -30.42 8.49 12.75
N LEU A 34 -30.79 7.78 11.70
CA LEU A 34 -30.19 6.53 11.25
C LEU A 34 -29.69 6.70 9.82
N LEU A 35 -28.51 6.15 9.54
CA LEU A 35 -28.00 6.01 8.19
C LEU A 35 -28.61 4.77 7.54
N GLU A 36 -29.16 4.94 6.35
CA GLU A 36 -29.65 3.88 5.49
C GLU A 36 -28.78 3.79 4.23
N LYS A 37 -28.88 2.66 3.53
CA LYS A 37 -28.20 2.47 2.25
C LYS A 37 -28.60 3.57 1.26
N GLY A 38 -27.61 4.20 0.64
CA GLY A 38 -27.81 5.15 -0.46
C GLY A 38 -27.23 4.67 -1.78
N ASP A 39 -27.08 5.61 -2.72
CA ASP A 39 -26.66 5.34 -4.11
C ASP A 39 -25.24 4.79 -4.21
N SER A 40 -24.36 5.21 -3.30
CA SER A 40 -22.99 4.70 -3.18
C SER A 40 -22.61 4.56 -1.71
N ALA A 41 -21.55 3.81 -1.42
CA ALA A 41 -21.07 3.62 -0.05
C ALA A 41 -20.70 4.93 0.65
N LEU A 42 -20.21 5.94 -0.08
CA LEU A 42 -19.87 7.26 0.47
C LEU A 42 -21.05 8.25 0.50
N LYS A 43 -22.23 7.85 -0.02
CA LYS A 43 -23.45 8.69 -0.08
C LYS A 43 -24.63 7.96 0.58
N PRO A 44 -24.59 7.69 1.90
CA PRO A 44 -25.71 7.09 2.60
C PRO A 44 -26.91 8.03 2.67
N VAL A 45 -28.10 7.46 2.81
CA VAL A 45 -29.34 8.22 3.00
C VAL A 45 -29.56 8.43 4.49
N LEU A 46 -29.94 9.64 4.89
CA LEU A 46 -30.23 9.98 6.27
C LEU A 46 -31.73 9.92 6.54
N LYS A 47 -32.13 9.13 7.54
CA LYS A 47 -33.49 9.05 8.06
C LYS A 47 -33.54 9.62 9.48
N VAL A 48 -34.33 10.67 9.67
CA VAL A 48 -34.54 11.28 10.99
C VAL A 48 -35.47 10.37 11.80
N LEU A 49 -35.13 10.15 13.07
CA LEU A 49 -35.96 9.38 14.01
C LEU A 49 -36.94 10.32 14.71
N GLU A 50 -38.17 9.86 14.92
CA GLU A 50 -39.21 10.61 15.62
C GLU A 50 -39.06 10.41 17.14
N ASN A 51 -38.52 11.43 17.82
CA ASN A 51 -38.26 11.44 19.25
C ASN A 51 -38.67 12.79 19.84
N GLU A 52 -38.82 12.89 21.17
CA GLU A 52 -39.20 14.13 21.87
C GLU A 52 -38.31 15.34 21.53
N HIS A 53 -37.04 15.07 21.21
CA HIS A 53 -36.08 16.10 20.84
C HIS A 53 -36.13 16.51 19.37
N THR A 54 -36.54 15.62 18.46
CA THR A 54 -36.65 15.91 17.02
C THR A 54 -38.00 16.49 16.65
N ALA A 55 -39.07 16.13 17.39
CA ALA A 55 -40.43 16.63 17.18
C ALA A 55 -40.58 18.16 17.37
N LYS A 56 -39.61 18.81 18.01
CA LYS A 56 -39.60 20.26 18.26
C LYS A 56 -39.13 21.08 17.06
N TYR A 57 -38.65 20.43 16.00
CA TYR A 57 -38.03 21.08 14.84
C TYR A 57 -38.73 20.67 13.55
N ASP A 58 -38.64 21.51 12.53
CA ASP A 58 -39.09 21.13 11.19
C ASP A 58 -38.24 19.95 10.66
N PRO A 59 -38.86 18.84 10.23
CA PRO A 59 -38.13 17.67 9.76
C PRO A 59 -37.20 17.95 8.57
N LEU A 60 -37.57 18.88 7.67
CA LEU A 60 -36.76 19.21 6.50
C LEU A 60 -35.51 20.01 6.89
N GLU A 61 -35.67 21.04 7.71
CA GLU A 61 -34.54 21.81 8.24
C GLU A 61 -33.57 20.92 9.05
N LEU A 62 -34.11 20.06 9.92
CA LEU A 62 -33.29 19.15 10.72
C LEU A 62 -32.52 18.17 9.82
N LYS A 63 -33.18 17.57 8.83
CA LYS A 63 -32.53 16.67 7.87
C LYS A 63 -31.40 17.36 7.11
N ASN A 64 -31.60 18.60 6.67
CA ASN A 64 -30.57 19.38 5.97
C ASN A 64 -29.38 19.70 6.88
N SER A 65 -29.63 20.13 8.12
CA SER A 65 -28.57 20.40 9.11
C SER A 65 -27.74 19.14 9.39
N LEU A 66 -28.39 18.00 9.61
CA LEU A 66 -27.69 16.73 9.85
C LEU A 66 -26.90 16.25 8.63
N LYS A 67 -27.41 16.49 7.42
CA LYS A 67 -26.68 16.19 6.18
C LYS A 67 -25.42 17.04 6.03
N ILE A 68 -25.49 18.34 6.36
CA ILE A 68 -24.32 19.22 6.37
C ILE A 68 -23.30 18.71 7.38
N TRP A 69 -23.73 18.40 8.60
CA TRP A 69 -22.86 17.85 9.63
C TRP A 69 -22.20 16.53 9.19
N LEU A 70 -22.97 15.60 8.62
CA LEU A 70 -22.46 14.31 8.14
C LEU A 70 -21.38 14.49 7.07
N ASN A 71 -21.60 15.40 6.12
CA ASN A 71 -20.60 15.74 5.10
C ASN A 71 -19.34 16.35 5.72
N MET A 72 -19.47 17.23 6.73
CA MET A 72 -18.32 17.76 7.46
C MET A 72 -17.56 16.65 8.20
N HIS A 73 -18.28 15.71 8.81
CA HIS A 73 -17.67 14.55 9.48
C HIS A 73 -16.88 13.68 8.50
N PHE A 74 -17.45 13.39 7.32
CA PHE A 74 -16.75 12.64 6.26
C PHE A 74 -15.53 13.40 5.74
N ASN A 75 -15.65 14.70 5.50
CA ASN A 75 -14.53 15.54 5.08
C ASN A 75 -13.43 15.63 6.14
N THR A 76 -13.74 15.44 7.42
CA THR A 76 -12.75 15.45 8.51
C THR A 76 -12.03 14.10 8.63
N VAL A 77 -12.77 12.99 8.55
CA VAL A 77 -12.24 11.65 8.79
C VAL A 77 -11.65 11.02 7.51
N LEU A 78 -12.29 11.26 6.37
CA LEU A 78 -11.94 10.71 5.05
C LEU A 78 -11.51 11.81 4.07
N GLU A 79 -10.96 12.93 4.56
CA GLU A 79 -10.53 14.10 3.77
C GLU A 79 -9.90 13.73 2.40
N PRO A 80 -8.83 12.93 2.31
CA PRO A 80 -8.18 12.66 1.03
C PRO A 80 -9.03 11.82 0.08
N LEU A 81 -10.02 11.08 0.59
CA LEU A 81 -10.97 10.33 -0.23
C LEU A 81 -12.05 11.27 -0.77
N MET A 82 -12.58 12.17 0.06
CA MET A 82 -13.61 13.13 -0.34
C MET A 82 -13.10 14.13 -1.39
N LEU A 83 -11.81 14.48 -1.35
CA LEU A 83 -11.17 15.31 -2.39
C LEU A 83 -11.13 14.64 -3.78
N LEU A 84 -11.36 13.33 -3.88
CA LEU A 84 -11.42 12.60 -5.15
C LEU A 84 -12.85 12.55 -5.73
N GLU A 85 -13.85 13.05 -5.00
CA GLU A 85 -15.23 13.03 -5.45
C GLU A 85 -15.38 13.86 -6.73
N VAL A 86 -16.05 13.27 -7.72
CA VAL A 86 -16.49 13.99 -8.92
C VAL A 86 -17.87 14.60 -8.62
N PRO A 87 -18.03 15.93 -8.69
CA PRO A 87 -19.31 16.58 -8.46
C PRO A 87 -20.42 16.05 -9.37
N GLN A 88 -21.63 15.97 -8.83
CA GLN A 88 -22.80 15.51 -9.58
C GLN A 88 -23.03 16.37 -10.83
N GLY A 89 -23.29 15.72 -11.97
CA GLY A 89 -23.50 16.40 -13.25
C GLY A 89 -22.23 16.71 -14.04
N MET A 90 -21.04 16.44 -13.48
CA MET A 90 -19.78 16.48 -14.24
C MET A 90 -19.36 15.09 -14.66
N ALA A 91 -18.97 14.95 -15.93
CA ALA A 91 -18.34 13.74 -16.43
C ALA A 91 -16.90 13.65 -15.91
N VAL A 92 -16.46 12.42 -15.61
CA VAL A 92 -15.04 12.15 -15.35
C VAL A 92 -14.27 12.51 -16.60
N LYS A 93 -13.24 13.34 -16.43
CA LYS A 93 -12.36 13.72 -17.53
C LYS A 93 -11.70 12.46 -18.11
N ASP A 94 -11.53 12.43 -19.42
CA ASP A 94 -10.89 11.31 -20.12
C ASP A 94 -9.36 11.37 -19.99
N ASP A 95 -8.88 11.46 -18.74
CA ASP A 95 -7.48 11.43 -18.39
C ASP A 95 -7.22 10.38 -17.31
N ALA A 96 -6.04 9.77 -17.37
CA ALA A 96 -5.68 8.67 -16.48
C ALA A 96 -5.78 9.03 -14.99
N VAL A 97 -5.50 10.29 -14.62
CA VAL A 97 -5.55 10.74 -13.22
C VAL A 97 -6.99 10.78 -12.71
N SER A 98 -7.93 11.31 -13.49
CA SER A 98 -9.34 11.35 -13.09
C SER A 98 -9.96 9.95 -13.04
N GLN A 99 -9.66 9.08 -14.01
CA GLN A 99 -10.14 7.69 -14.00
C GLN A 99 -9.59 6.91 -12.79
N ILE A 100 -8.30 7.06 -12.45
CA ILE A 100 -7.73 6.47 -11.23
C ILE A 100 -8.43 7.05 -9.99
N SER A 101 -8.64 8.37 -9.94
CA SER A 101 -9.28 9.03 -8.79
C SER A 101 -10.70 8.51 -8.55
N GLU A 102 -11.49 8.32 -9.61
CA GLU A 102 -12.85 7.77 -9.54
C GLU A 102 -12.86 6.31 -9.06
N LYS A 103 -11.95 5.47 -9.58
CA LYS A 103 -11.78 4.10 -9.09
C LYS A 103 -11.37 4.06 -7.63
N MET A 104 -10.48 4.95 -7.22
CA MET A 104 -10.07 5.08 -5.82
C MET A 104 -11.24 5.53 -4.94
N TYR A 105 -12.07 6.48 -5.38
CA TYR A 105 -13.26 6.92 -4.66
C TYR A 105 -14.27 5.78 -4.49
N SER A 106 -14.60 5.05 -5.56
CA SER A 106 -15.53 3.91 -5.51
C SER A 106 -14.99 2.72 -4.72
N GLY A 107 -13.68 2.49 -4.73
CA GLY A 107 -12.98 1.46 -3.94
C GLY A 107 -12.74 1.82 -2.47
N LEU A 108 -13.38 2.87 -1.93
CA LEU A 108 -13.14 3.37 -0.56
C LEU A 108 -11.66 3.65 -0.26
N GLY A 109 -10.94 4.12 -1.28
CA GLY A 109 -9.54 4.52 -1.22
C GLY A 109 -8.54 3.40 -1.46
N ILE A 110 -8.98 2.20 -1.87
CA ILE A 110 -8.10 1.05 -2.14
C ILE A 110 -8.56 0.31 -3.40
N VAL A 111 -7.64 0.10 -4.34
CA VAL A 111 -7.93 -0.59 -5.61
C VAL A 111 -6.78 -1.55 -5.96
N PRO A 112 -7.07 -2.76 -6.47
CA PRO A 112 -6.04 -3.61 -7.05
C PRO A 112 -5.27 -2.91 -8.17
N ARG A 113 -3.94 -2.95 -8.14
CA ARG A 113 -3.11 -2.34 -9.18
C ARG A 113 -3.41 -2.93 -10.57
N GLY A 114 -3.78 -4.21 -10.62
CA GLY A 114 -4.21 -4.90 -11.85
C GLY A 114 -5.33 -4.14 -12.58
N ASP A 115 -6.30 -3.60 -11.83
CA ASP A 115 -7.46 -2.88 -12.39
C ASP A 115 -7.11 -1.47 -12.89
N LEU A 116 -5.89 -1.02 -12.60
CA LEU A 116 -5.34 0.28 -12.96
C LEU A 116 -4.23 0.17 -14.02
N GLU A 117 -3.86 -1.02 -14.48
CA GLU A 117 -2.70 -1.21 -15.38
C GLU A 117 -2.76 -0.33 -16.64
N SER A 118 -3.92 -0.28 -17.31
CA SER A 118 -4.12 0.53 -18.51
C SER A 118 -3.95 2.03 -18.25
N MET A 119 -4.53 2.53 -17.16
CA MET A 119 -4.41 3.93 -16.75
C MET A 119 -2.98 4.27 -16.32
N ILE A 120 -2.32 3.37 -15.57
CA ILE A 120 -0.94 3.55 -15.11
C ILE A 120 0.03 3.62 -16.30
N ALA A 121 -0.21 2.85 -17.35
CA ALA A 121 0.59 2.88 -18.58
C ALA A 121 0.48 4.22 -19.33
N ALA A 122 -0.66 4.91 -19.22
CA ALA A 122 -0.90 6.21 -19.83
C ALA A 122 -0.33 7.39 -19.02
N LEU A 123 0.21 7.16 -17.80
CA LEU A 123 0.72 8.23 -16.95
C LEU A 123 2.07 8.79 -17.42
N THR A 124 2.11 10.12 -17.59
CA THR A 124 3.30 10.96 -17.77
C THR A 124 3.95 11.33 -16.43
N PRO A 125 5.18 11.88 -16.40
CA PRO A 125 5.82 12.37 -15.18
C PRO A 125 5.00 13.44 -14.43
N GLU A 126 4.35 14.33 -15.17
CA GLU A 126 3.48 15.40 -14.64
C GLU A 126 2.22 14.83 -13.98
N THR A 127 1.49 13.96 -14.69
CA THR A 127 0.29 13.29 -14.14
C THR A 127 0.59 12.38 -12.95
N ARG A 128 1.81 11.82 -12.87
CA ARG A 128 2.29 11.14 -11.65
C ARG A 128 2.51 12.11 -10.49
N ALA A 129 2.93 13.35 -10.74
CA ALA A 129 3.02 14.36 -9.69
C ALA A 129 1.62 14.72 -9.16
N ASP A 130 0.63 14.82 -10.04
CA ASP A 130 -0.77 15.07 -9.66
C ASP A 130 -1.35 13.96 -8.76
N LEU A 131 -1.08 12.69 -9.08
CA LEU A 131 -1.48 11.58 -8.22
C LEU A 131 -0.84 11.65 -6.82
N ARG A 132 0.42 12.07 -6.74
CA ARG A 132 1.10 12.28 -5.44
C ARG A 132 0.49 13.46 -4.67
N ALA A 133 0.11 14.53 -5.36
CA ALA A 133 -0.60 15.65 -4.75
C ALA A 133 -1.94 15.20 -4.15
N LYS A 134 -2.65 14.30 -4.85
CA LYS A 134 -3.87 13.60 -4.39
C LYS A 134 -3.64 12.53 -3.32
N LYS A 135 -2.41 12.37 -2.80
CA LYS A 135 -2.03 11.40 -1.75
C LYS A 135 -2.27 9.93 -2.13
N ILE A 136 -2.35 9.61 -3.42
CA ILE A 136 -2.51 8.24 -3.90
C ILE A 136 -1.12 7.60 -4.02
N ARG A 137 -0.93 6.45 -3.36
CA ARG A 137 0.27 5.63 -3.45
C ARG A 137 0.01 4.45 -4.39
N LEU A 138 0.84 4.32 -5.42
CA LEU A 138 0.80 3.20 -6.35
C LEU A 138 1.75 2.09 -5.87
N GLY A 139 1.26 1.28 -4.93
CA GLY A 139 1.99 0.10 -4.42
C GLY A 139 2.13 -1.01 -5.45
N PRO A 140 3.01 -2.02 -5.25
CA PRO A 140 3.27 -3.05 -6.25
C PRO A 140 2.05 -3.92 -6.58
N ILE A 141 1.17 -4.19 -5.60
CA ILE A 141 -0.05 -5.01 -5.77
C ILE A 141 -1.33 -4.18 -5.65
N LEU A 142 -1.35 -3.19 -4.75
CA LEU A 142 -2.52 -2.36 -4.46
C LEU A 142 -2.16 -0.88 -4.60
N ALA A 143 -3.09 -0.10 -5.14
CA ALA A 143 -3.08 1.35 -5.01
C ALA A 143 -3.93 1.75 -3.80
N PHE A 144 -3.43 2.67 -2.96
CA PHE A 144 -4.11 3.06 -1.72
C PHE A 144 -3.76 4.48 -1.29
N ILE A 145 -4.55 5.03 -0.37
CA ILE A 145 -4.30 6.32 0.27
C ILE A 145 -3.80 6.08 1.71
N PRO A 146 -2.50 6.35 2.02
CA PRO A 146 -1.93 6.01 3.33
C PRO A 146 -2.63 6.64 4.53
N ALA A 147 -3.16 7.85 4.37
CA ALA A 147 -3.86 8.58 5.44
C ALA A 147 -5.15 7.89 5.91
N LEU A 148 -5.74 7.01 5.10
CA LEU A 148 -6.96 6.27 5.44
C LEU A 148 -6.71 5.06 6.36
N ASN A 149 -5.45 4.73 6.66
CA ASN A 149 -5.10 3.65 7.59
C ASN A 149 -5.31 4.02 9.06
N LYS A 150 -5.68 5.28 9.35
CA LYS A 150 -6.01 5.74 10.71
C LYS A 150 -7.26 5.00 11.23
N PRO A 151 -7.33 4.64 12.54
CA PRO A 151 -8.45 3.89 13.09
C PRO A 151 -9.83 4.49 12.83
N ALA A 152 -9.98 5.82 12.92
CA ALA A 152 -11.24 6.50 12.64
C ALA A 152 -11.70 6.29 11.17
N ALA A 153 -10.78 6.37 10.22
CA ALA A 153 -11.06 6.15 8.80
C ALA A 153 -11.34 4.66 8.50
N VAL A 154 -10.68 3.74 9.19
CA VAL A 154 -10.95 2.30 9.08
C VAL A 154 -12.37 1.99 9.56
N LYS A 155 -12.75 2.46 10.77
CA LYS A 155 -14.08 2.24 11.35
C LYS A 155 -15.18 2.85 10.49
N LEU A 156 -14.99 4.08 10.00
CA LEU A 156 -15.97 4.74 9.15
C LEU A 156 -16.13 4.03 7.80
N ARG A 157 -15.04 3.61 7.14
CA ARG A 157 -15.14 2.81 5.90
C ARG A 157 -15.81 1.47 6.14
N ALA A 158 -15.52 0.80 7.25
CA ALA A 158 -16.16 -0.45 7.62
C ALA A 158 -17.67 -0.30 7.78
N LEU A 159 -18.11 0.75 8.48
CA LEU A 159 -19.52 1.10 8.64
C LEU A 159 -20.19 1.37 7.30
N LEU A 160 -19.61 2.23 6.47
CA LEU A 160 -20.17 2.62 5.17
C LEU A 160 -20.24 1.45 4.18
N TRP A 161 -19.18 0.63 4.13
CA TRP A 161 -19.17 -0.56 3.29
C TRP A 161 -20.24 -1.57 3.72
N SER A 162 -20.33 -1.82 5.03
CA SER A 162 -21.29 -2.77 5.61
C SER A 162 -22.72 -2.31 5.39
N LEU A 163 -22.99 -1.02 5.62
CA LEU A 163 -24.29 -0.40 5.36
C LEU A 163 -24.71 -0.55 3.89
N PHE A 164 -23.79 -0.28 2.96
CA PHE A 164 -24.08 -0.38 1.52
C PHE A 164 -24.35 -1.82 1.04
N HIS A 165 -23.62 -2.79 1.60
CA HIS A 165 -23.76 -4.22 1.29
C HIS A 165 -24.81 -4.95 2.13
N GLY A 166 -25.54 -4.24 3.00
CA GLY A 166 -26.56 -4.83 3.87
C GLY A 166 -25.99 -5.85 4.87
N LYS A 167 -24.77 -5.62 5.35
CA LYS A 167 -24.16 -6.42 6.42
C LYS A 167 -24.58 -5.91 7.79
N GLU A 168 -24.49 -6.79 8.77
CA GLU A 168 -24.81 -6.46 10.15
C GLU A 168 -23.86 -5.40 10.71
N LEU A 169 -24.41 -4.52 11.56
CA LEU A 169 -23.68 -3.50 12.30
C LEU A 169 -23.75 -3.83 13.80
N PRO A 170 -22.70 -3.54 14.60
CA PRO A 170 -21.47 -2.85 14.22
C PRO A 170 -20.54 -3.72 13.36
N ALA A 171 -19.90 -3.10 12.37
CA ALA A 171 -18.99 -3.79 11.47
C ALA A 171 -17.73 -4.27 12.23
N MET A 172 -17.33 -5.53 12.04
CA MET A 172 -16.14 -6.08 12.69
C MET A 172 -14.86 -5.48 12.08
N THR A 173 -14.07 -4.75 12.88
CA THR A 173 -12.78 -4.20 12.45
C THR A 173 -11.63 -4.72 13.31
N PRO A 174 -10.40 -4.87 12.76
CA PRO A 174 -9.20 -5.08 13.57
C PRO A 174 -9.06 -4.02 14.66
N ALA A 175 -8.49 -4.39 15.81
CA ALA A 175 -8.30 -3.44 16.91
C ALA A 175 -7.29 -2.33 16.53
N ASP A 176 -7.47 -1.18 17.16
CA ASP A 176 -6.70 0.02 16.86
C ASP A 176 -5.19 -0.23 17.05
N GLY A 177 -4.39 0.13 16.05
CA GLY A 177 -2.94 -0.03 16.11
C GLY A 177 -2.41 -1.44 15.78
N ILE A 178 -3.26 -2.46 15.62
CA ILE A 178 -2.82 -3.81 15.22
C ILE A 178 -2.44 -3.88 13.74
N VAL A 179 -1.26 -4.45 13.44
CA VAL A 179 -0.74 -4.55 12.07
C VAL A 179 -1.37 -5.71 11.29
N SER A 180 -1.55 -6.87 11.92
CA SER A 180 -2.23 -7.98 11.28
C SER A 180 -3.05 -8.79 12.28
N VAL A 181 -4.15 -9.38 11.78
CA VAL A 181 -5.04 -10.21 12.57
C VAL A 181 -5.28 -11.53 11.82
N LYS A 182 -5.25 -12.64 12.54
CA LYS A 182 -5.62 -13.94 11.99
C LYS A 182 -7.13 -14.00 11.81
N ILE A 183 -7.56 -14.45 10.64
CA ILE A 183 -8.97 -14.63 10.35
C ILE A 183 -9.28 -16.12 10.40
N GLU A 184 -10.11 -16.52 11.37
CA GLU A 184 -10.48 -17.92 11.57
C GLU A 184 -11.59 -18.36 10.60
N ASP A 185 -12.44 -17.42 10.20
CA ASP A 185 -13.51 -17.70 9.24
C ASP A 185 -12.98 -17.76 7.81
N ALA A 186 -12.99 -18.97 7.22
CA ALA A 186 -12.63 -19.18 5.83
C ALA A 186 -13.58 -18.49 4.83
N LYS A 187 -14.77 -18.05 5.28
CA LYS A 187 -15.75 -17.32 4.46
C LYS A 187 -15.64 -15.80 4.62
N ALA A 188 -14.59 -15.31 5.28
CA ALA A 188 -14.32 -13.89 5.39
C ALA A 188 -14.28 -13.22 4.01
N ASN A 189 -14.99 -12.10 3.89
CA ASN A 189 -15.14 -11.41 2.61
C ASN A 189 -13.88 -10.59 2.28
N GLU A 190 -13.14 -11.00 1.26
CA GLU A 190 -11.91 -10.33 0.82
C GLU A 190 -12.13 -8.86 0.43
N ASP A 191 -13.25 -8.53 -0.21
CA ASP A 191 -13.58 -7.17 -0.62
C ASP A 191 -13.82 -6.26 0.58
N TYR A 192 -14.48 -6.76 1.62
CA TYR A 192 -14.67 -6.04 2.87
C TYR A 192 -13.32 -5.65 3.49
N TYR A 193 -12.49 -6.66 3.76
CA TYR A 193 -11.20 -6.48 4.40
C TYR A 193 -10.25 -5.59 3.59
N ARG A 194 -10.28 -5.72 2.25
CA ARG A 194 -9.56 -4.81 1.35
C ARG A 194 -10.08 -3.38 1.48
N SER A 195 -11.39 -3.17 1.46
CA SER A 195 -12.00 -1.82 1.49
C SER A 195 -11.67 -1.03 2.77
N ILE A 196 -11.44 -1.73 3.88
CA ILE A 196 -11.07 -1.11 5.17
C ILE A 196 -9.56 -0.97 5.39
N GLY A 197 -8.71 -1.38 4.44
CA GLY A 197 -7.24 -1.27 4.57
C GLY A 197 -6.51 -2.46 5.17
N TYR A 198 -7.19 -3.62 5.27
CA TYR A 198 -6.64 -4.85 5.80
C TYR A 198 -6.81 -6.03 4.82
N PRO A 199 -6.26 -5.97 3.60
CA PRO A 199 -6.42 -7.05 2.63
C PRO A 199 -6.04 -8.43 3.20
N LEU A 200 -6.80 -9.45 2.79
CA LEU A 200 -6.61 -10.83 3.21
C LEU A 200 -5.53 -11.53 2.40
N TYR A 201 -4.53 -12.07 3.08
CA TYR A 201 -3.49 -12.91 2.50
C TYR A 201 -3.14 -14.04 3.47
N GLY A 202 -3.04 -15.28 2.97
CA GLY A 202 -2.63 -16.44 3.76
C GLY A 202 -3.47 -16.70 5.03
N GLY A 203 -4.76 -16.32 5.02
CA GLY A 203 -5.65 -16.43 6.20
C GLY A 203 -5.47 -15.32 7.24
N ARG A 204 -4.79 -14.22 6.90
CA ARG A 204 -4.62 -13.05 7.77
C ARG A 204 -5.05 -11.76 7.08
N ALA A 205 -5.66 -10.87 7.84
CA ALA A 205 -5.92 -9.50 7.44
C ALA A 205 -4.71 -8.64 7.84
N VAL A 206 -4.02 -8.06 6.85
CA VAL A 206 -2.77 -7.32 7.07
C VAL A 206 -2.95 -5.87 6.67
N ARG A 207 -2.49 -4.94 7.52
CA ARG A 207 -2.55 -3.51 7.21
C ARG A 207 -1.77 -3.20 5.93
N ILE A 208 -2.42 -2.46 5.04
CA ILE A 208 -1.96 -2.25 3.68
C ILE A 208 -0.60 -1.56 3.54
N ASP A 209 -0.23 -0.66 4.46
CA ASP A 209 1.08 0.01 4.45
C ASP A 209 2.23 -0.94 4.80
N MET A 210 2.03 -1.81 5.79
CA MET A 210 3.02 -2.81 6.18
C MET A 210 3.12 -3.91 5.11
N LEU A 211 1.99 -4.29 4.52
CA LEU A 211 1.98 -5.19 3.38
C LEU A 211 2.74 -4.60 2.18
N ASP A 212 2.49 -3.33 1.83
CA ASP A 212 3.19 -2.63 0.76
C ASP A 212 4.71 -2.57 1.00
N ARG A 213 5.12 -2.34 2.25
CA ARG A 213 6.53 -2.35 2.66
C ARG A 213 7.19 -3.72 2.46
N VAL A 214 6.54 -4.79 2.90
CA VAL A 214 7.03 -6.16 2.72
C VAL A 214 7.18 -6.49 1.25
N ILE A 215 6.14 -6.19 0.46
CA ILE A 215 6.13 -6.49 -0.97
C ILE A 215 7.20 -5.68 -1.71
N SER A 216 7.35 -4.39 -1.39
CA SER A 216 8.40 -3.56 -1.98
C SER A 216 9.79 -4.14 -1.68
N CYS A 217 10.03 -4.55 -0.43
CA CYS A 217 11.27 -5.23 -0.04
C CYS A 217 11.50 -6.53 -0.83
N VAL A 218 10.45 -7.31 -1.08
CA VAL A 218 10.53 -8.52 -1.91
C VAL A 218 10.96 -8.19 -3.34
N TYR A 219 10.37 -7.17 -3.97
CA TYR A 219 10.71 -6.78 -5.35
C TYR A 219 12.10 -6.14 -5.46
N ASP A 220 12.51 -5.33 -4.50
CA ASP A 220 13.81 -4.64 -4.50
C ASP A 220 14.99 -5.62 -4.33
N ASN A 221 14.77 -6.72 -3.60
CA ASN A 221 15.80 -7.72 -3.31
C ASN A 221 15.67 -8.99 -4.19
N ALA A 222 14.81 -8.97 -5.20
CA ALA A 222 14.65 -10.12 -6.09
C ALA A 222 15.76 -10.12 -7.16
N GLN A 223 16.50 -11.22 -7.23
CA GLN A 223 17.55 -11.45 -8.22
C GLN A 223 17.17 -12.66 -9.08
N ASP A 224 17.19 -12.51 -10.41
CA ASP A 224 16.77 -13.54 -11.38
C ASP A 224 15.35 -14.13 -11.11
N GLY A 225 14.48 -13.30 -10.56
CA GLY A 225 13.12 -13.68 -10.18
C GLY A 225 13.05 -14.58 -8.95
N LYS A 226 14.12 -14.70 -8.17
CA LYS A 226 14.17 -15.37 -6.86
C LYS A 226 14.45 -14.33 -5.77
N PHE A 227 13.90 -14.53 -4.59
CA PHE A 227 14.18 -13.70 -3.42
C PHE A 227 14.21 -14.57 -2.17
N GLN A 228 14.99 -14.17 -1.19
CA GLN A 228 15.03 -14.83 0.11
C GLN A 228 14.09 -14.11 1.08
N ALA A 229 13.24 -14.85 1.79
CA ALA A 229 12.47 -14.30 2.89
C ALA A 229 13.42 -13.78 3.99
N ARG A 230 13.02 -12.73 4.72
CA ARG A 230 13.80 -12.15 5.81
C ARG A 230 12.98 -12.10 7.09
N HIS A 231 13.62 -12.22 8.24
CA HIS A 231 12.96 -12.11 9.54
C HIS A 231 12.28 -10.75 9.71
N GLU A 232 12.90 -9.69 9.18
CA GLU A 232 12.34 -8.33 9.16
C GLU A 232 10.92 -8.31 8.56
N MET A 233 10.64 -9.14 7.54
CA MET A 233 9.31 -9.23 6.93
C MET A 233 8.28 -9.82 7.89
N ALA A 234 8.65 -10.85 8.66
CA ALA A 234 7.77 -11.45 9.67
C ALA A 234 7.53 -10.47 10.84
N GLU A 235 8.57 -9.75 11.25
CA GLU A 235 8.50 -8.71 12.29
C GLU A 235 7.59 -7.55 11.89
N TRP A 236 7.70 -7.04 10.65
CA TRP A 236 6.83 -5.98 10.17
C TRP A 236 5.37 -6.40 10.10
N LEU A 237 5.08 -7.68 9.82
CA LEU A 237 3.72 -8.20 9.77
C LEU A 237 3.20 -8.59 11.16
N GLY A 238 4.07 -8.76 12.15
CA GLY A 238 3.71 -9.28 13.47
C GLY A 238 3.15 -10.70 13.40
N CYS A 239 3.72 -11.56 12.53
CA CYS A 239 3.28 -12.94 12.36
C CYS A 239 4.46 -13.92 12.48
N PRO A 240 4.22 -15.19 12.83
CA PRO A 240 5.25 -16.22 12.77
C PRO A 240 5.72 -16.45 11.32
N ILE A 241 6.91 -17.04 11.19
CA ILE A 241 7.57 -17.29 9.90
C ILE A 241 6.71 -18.20 9.00
N ASP A 242 6.05 -19.20 9.57
CA ASP A 242 5.17 -20.11 8.82
C ASP A 242 3.99 -19.37 8.18
N GLU A 243 3.45 -18.37 8.88
CA GLU A 243 2.37 -17.53 8.36
C GLU A 243 2.88 -16.53 7.32
N LEU A 244 4.10 -16.01 7.47
CA LEU A 244 4.76 -15.23 6.42
C LEU A 244 4.84 -16.04 5.12
N TYR A 245 5.22 -17.32 5.19
CA TYR A 245 5.27 -18.18 4.01
C TYR A 245 3.89 -18.38 3.37
N LYS A 246 2.84 -18.58 4.17
CA LYS A 246 1.45 -18.66 3.65
C LYS A 246 1.02 -17.36 2.96
N ILE A 247 1.40 -16.21 3.51
CA ILE A 247 1.15 -14.90 2.89
C ILE A 247 1.87 -14.80 1.54
N LEU A 248 3.17 -15.11 1.49
CA LEU A 248 3.95 -15.09 0.25
C LEU A 248 3.37 -16.03 -0.83
N ILE A 249 2.95 -17.23 -0.44
CA ILE A 249 2.32 -18.20 -1.33
C ILE A 249 0.98 -17.68 -1.86
N SER A 250 0.13 -17.10 -0.99
CA SER A 250 -1.16 -16.54 -1.39
C SER A 250 -1.04 -15.36 -2.37
N MET A 251 0.07 -14.63 -2.32
CA MET A 251 0.39 -13.58 -3.31
C MET A 251 0.86 -14.16 -4.66
N GLY A 252 1.06 -15.47 -4.74
CA GLY A 252 1.46 -16.20 -5.95
C GLY A 252 2.97 -16.44 -6.08
N HIS A 253 3.75 -16.25 -5.01
CA HIS A 253 5.15 -16.65 -4.99
C HIS A 253 5.27 -18.16 -4.75
N THR A 254 6.26 -18.80 -5.38
CA THR A 254 6.49 -20.25 -5.24
C THR A 254 7.69 -20.49 -4.33
N LYS A 255 7.55 -21.35 -3.33
CA LYS A 255 8.66 -21.76 -2.44
C LYS A 255 9.61 -22.66 -3.24
N VAL A 256 10.89 -22.28 -3.34
CA VAL A 256 11.90 -22.99 -4.16
C VAL A 256 12.92 -23.72 -3.31
N TYR A 257 13.32 -23.15 -2.17
CA TYR A 257 14.31 -23.74 -1.29
C TYR A 257 14.01 -23.34 0.15
N ASP A 258 13.97 -24.30 1.07
CA ASP A 258 13.86 -24.03 2.50
C ASP A 258 15.06 -24.61 3.24
N PRO A 259 15.95 -23.77 3.78
CA PRO A 259 17.06 -24.22 4.61
C PRO A 259 16.62 -25.07 5.81
N ALA A 260 15.39 -24.86 6.32
CA ALA A 260 14.87 -25.61 7.48
C ALA A 260 14.43 -27.03 7.11
N GLU A 261 13.82 -27.22 5.93
CA GLU A 261 13.43 -28.57 5.46
C GLU A 261 14.64 -29.39 5.02
N VAL A 262 15.73 -28.74 4.57
CA VAL A 262 16.98 -29.42 4.22
C VAL A 262 17.74 -29.86 5.47
N LYS A 263 17.80 -29.02 6.52
CA LYS A 263 18.37 -29.44 7.81
C LYS A 263 17.57 -30.56 8.48
N ALA A 264 16.24 -30.53 8.43
CA ALA A 264 15.43 -31.61 8.97
C ALA A 264 15.63 -32.93 8.21
N LYS A 265 15.82 -32.88 6.88
CA LYS A 265 16.15 -34.06 6.08
C LYS A 265 17.58 -34.56 6.29
N GLU A 266 18.55 -33.65 6.48
CA GLU A 266 19.93 -34.00 6.81
C GLU A 266 20.04 -34.60 8.23
N GLU A 267 19.22 -34.15 9.19
CA GLU A 267 19.14 -34.74 10.53
C GLU A 267 18.43 -36.11 10.53
N GLU A 268 17.41 -36.31 9.70
CA GLU A 268 16.80 -37.64 9.48
C GLU A 268 17.77 -38.62 8.77
N GLU A 269 18.57 -38.16 7.82
CA GLU A 269 19.60 -38.98 7.16
C GLU A 269 20.81 -39.24 8.08
N ALA A 270 21.17 -38.30 8.97
CA ALA A 270 22.22 -38.50 9.98
C ALA A 270 21.77 -39.46 11.10
N ALA A 271 20.48 -39.47 11.46
CA ALA A 271 19.92 -40.45 12.39
C ALA A 271 19.81 -41.87 11.80
N ALA A 272 19.89 -42.02 10.47
CA ALA A 272 19.84 -43.30 9.77
C ALA A 272 21.21 -43.99 9.63
N ASN A 273 22.32 -43.34 10.00
CA ASN A 273 23.67 -43.94 10.00
C ASN A 273 24.46 -43.54 11.25
N PRO A 274 24.47 -44.37 12.31
CA PRO A 274 25.40 -44.15 13.41
C PRO A 274 26.77 -44.70 13.00
N VAL A 275 27.71 -43.81 12.71
CA VAL A 275 29.13 -44.19 12.75
C VAL A 275 29.57 -44.13 14.20
N THR A 276 29.94 -45.31 14.71
CA THR A 276 30.47 -45.57 16.05
C THR A 276 31.74 -44.77 16.33
N GLU A 277 31.74 -44.10 17.47
CA GLU A 277 32.84 -43.41 18.13
C GLU A 277 33.69 -44.40 18.95
N ALA A 278 35.02 -44.25 18.90
CA ALA A 278 36.02 -44.68 19.89
C ALA A 278 37.38 -44.15 19.41
N GLU A 279 38.29 -43.52 20.15
CA GLU A 279 38.45 -43.18 21.57
C GLU A 279 39.50 -42.05 21.61
N THR A 280 39.47 -41.20 22.64
CA THR A 280 40.62 -40.35 23.05
C THR A 280 41.27 -41.01 24.28
N PRO A 281 42.57 -40.80 24.58
CA PRO A 281 42.87 -39.93 25.72
C PRO A 281 44.15 -39.05 25.64
N GLU A 282 43.97 -37.83 26.16
CA GLU A 282 44.84 -36.94 26.98
C GLU A 282 46.34 -36.69 26.69
N GLU A 283 46.70 -35.39 26.59
CA GLU A 283 47.70 -34.74 27.49
C GLU A 283 47.62 -33.19 27.45
N LYS A 284 47.79 -32.55 28.61
CA LYS A 284 48.01 -31.10 28.89
C LYS A 284 49.45 -30.94 29.45
N PRO A 285 50.17 -29.79 29.45
CA PRO A 285 49.68 -28.51 30.04
C PRO A 285 50.27 -27.16 29.51
N ASP A 286 49.68 -26.07 30.05
CA ASP A 286 50.15 -24.69 30.35
C ASP A 286 50.77 -23.74 29.28
N ASP A 287 50.19 -22.53 29.12
CA ASP A 287 50.67 -21.30 29.80
C ASP A 287 49.69 -20.11 29.64
N LYS A 288 49.72 -19.21 30.62
CA LYS A 288 48.91 -18.00 30.83
C LYS A 288 49.21 -16.88 29.84
N THR A 289 48.23 -16.04 29.52
CA THR A 289 48.36 -14.58 29.73
C THR A 289 47.01 -13.87 29.67
N ASP A 290 46.82 -13.06 30.70
CA ASP A 290 45.74 -12.11 30.96
C ASP A 290 45.79 -10.93 29.96
N LYS A 291 44.64 -10.49 29.44
CA LYS A 291 44.38 -9.08 29.06
C LYS A 291 42.90 -8.80 28.78
N ASP A 292 42.48 -7.72 29.43
CA ASP A 292 41.15 -7.13 29.56
C ASP A 292 40.58 -6.45 28.29
N GLU A 293 39.25 -6.57 28.15
CA GLU A 293 38.25 -5.79 27.39
C GLU A 293 38.29 -5.66 25.84
N PRO A 294 37.14 -5.42 25.13
CA PRO A 294 35.74 -5.27 25.60
C PRO A 294 34.73 -6.23 24.93
N LYS A 295 33.56 -6.40 25.57
CA LYS A 295 32.40 -7.16 25.07
C LYS A 295 31.84 -6.56 23.77
N GLU A 296 32.15 -7.18 22.65
CA GLU A 296 31.45 -6.99 21.39
C GLU A 296 30.09 -7.71 21.46
N LYS A 297 29.00 -6.95 21.29
CA LYS A 297 27.64 -7.51 21.18
C LYS A 297 27.58 -8.39 19.94
N VAL A 298 27.60 -9.70 20.13
CA VAL A 298 27.27 -10.69 19.09
C VAL A 298 25.87 -10.37 18.59
N LYS A 299 25.77 -9.84 17.37
CA LYS A 299 24.52 -9.83 16.62
C LYS A 299 24.15 -11.28 16.39
N GLU A 300 23.09 -11.74 17.05
CA GLU A 300 22.45 -13.02 16.74
C GLU A 300 22.17 -13.07 15.23
N VAL A 301 22.94 -13.90 14.52
CA VAL A 301 22.72 -14.19 13.11
C VAL A 301 21.49 -15.08 13.04
N LYS A 302 20.31 -14.46 12.92
CA LYS A 302 19.04 -15.17 12.77
C LYS A 302 19.12 -16.12 11.55
N PRO A 303 18.57 -17.35 11.65
CA PRO A 303 18.78 -18.42 10.65
C PRO A 303 18.24 -18.07 9.26
N VAL A 304 19.03 -18.31 8.22
CA VAL A 304 18.68 -18.12 6.81
C VAL A 304 17.27 -18.70 6.53
N LEU A 305 16.33 -17.86 6.08
CA LEU A 305 14.95 -18.27 5.78
C LEU A 305 14.78 -18.74 4.33
N ALA A 306 13.64 -19.37 4.03
CA ALA A 306 13.29 -19.91 2.72
C ALA A 306 13.43 -18.91 1.55
N THR A 307 13.88 -19.44 0.41
CA THR A 307 13.93 -18.76 -0.88
C THR A 307 12.66 -19.03 -1.69
N PHE A 308 12.09 -17.97 -2.22
CA PHE A 308 10.90 -17.97 -3.05
C PHE A 308 11.23 -17.49 -4.47
N ARG A 309 10.40 -17.88 -5.43
CA ARG A 309 10.42 -17.37 -6.81
C ARG A 309 9.20 -16.49 -7.05
N LEU A 310 9.46 -15.30 -7.60
CA LEU A 310 8.44 -14.32 -7.96
C LEU A 310 7.45 -14.90 -8.98
N LYS A 311 6.18 -14.50 -8.85
CA LYS A 311 5.19 -14.70 -9.91
C LYS A 311 5.70 -13.95 -11.14
N LYS A 312 5.91 -14.66 -12.25
CA LYS A 312 6.23 -14.01 -13.54
C LYS A 312 5.03 -13.15 -13.95
N GLY A 313 5.08 -11.85 -13.65
CA GLY A 313 4.17 -10.89 -14.22
C GLY A 313 4.40 -10.80 -15.74
N LYS A 314 3.37 -10.46 -16.51
CA LYS A 314 3.47 -10.26 -17.97
C LYS A 314 4.58 -9.26 -18.37
N ALA A 315 5.03 -8.40 -17.44
CA ALA A 315 6.17 -7.50 -17.63
C ALA A 315 7.54 -8.21 -17.83
N PHE A 316 7.69 -9.48 -17.42
CA PHE A 316 8.92 -10.25 -17.62
C PHE A 316 8.89 -11.15 -18.86
N GLN A 317 7.84 -11.08 -19.68
CA GLN A 317 7.88 -11.63 -21.03
C GLN A 317 8.72 -10.67 -21.88
N LYS A 318 10.04 -10.75 -21.66
CA LYS A 318 11.05 -10.23 -22.58
C LYS A 318 10.59 -10.66 -23.96
N GLY A 319 10.24 -9.69 -24.80
CA GLY A 319 9.74 -9.93 -26.14
C GLY A 319 10.70 -10.84 -26.86
N THR A 320 10.36 -12.13 -26.88
CA THR A 320 10.87 -13.07 -27.86
C THR A 320 10.13 -12.72 -29.13
N VAL A 321 10.56 -11.62 -29.75
CA VAL A 321 10.44 -11.47 -31.19
C VAL A 321 11.45 -12.45 -31.77
N GLY A 322 11.11 -13.73 -31.65
CA GLY A 322 11.68 -14.80 -32.44
C GLY A 322 11.26 -14.52 -33.88
N GLY A 323 12.25 -14.36 -34.74
CA GLY A 323 12.03 -14.23 -36.16
C GLY A 323 11.30 -15.45 -36.72
N GLY A 324 10.60 -15.22 -37.83
CA GLY A 324 10.03 -16.30 -38.64
C GLY A 324 8.62 -16.02 -39.11
N ALA A 325 8.45 -15.05 -40.02
CA ALA A 325 7.40 -15.11 -41.03
C ALA A 325 7.81 -14.25 -42.22
N ALA A 326 8.68 -14.81 -43.06
CA ALA A 326 8.92 -14.31 -44.40
C ALA A 326 7.62 -14.48 -45.21
N SER A 327 6.91 -13.38 -45.46
CA SER A 327 5.82 -13.32 -46.42
C SER A 327 6.42 -13.09 -47.81
N GLU A 328 6.41 -14.14 -48.64
CA GLU A 328 6.60 -14.06 -50.08
C GLU A 328 5.63 -13.06 -50.71
N ARG A 329 6.13 -12.04 -51.42
CA ARG A 329 5.40 -11.38 -52.51
C ARG A 329 6.32 -11.03 -53.68
N ASN A 330 6.15 -11.86 -54.71
CA ASN A 330 6.33 -11.69 -56.15
C ASN A 330 7.11 -10.49 -56.73
N LYS A 331 8.07 -10.85 -57.59
CA LYS A 331 8.74 -10.04 -58.60
C LYS A 331 7.77 -9.56 -59.70
N ALA A 332 7.84 -8.27 -60.06
CA ALA A 332 7.55 -7.77 -61.40
C ALA A 332 8.52 -6.62 -61.77
N LYS A 333 8.83 -6.52 -63.07
CA LYS A 333 10.02 -5.91 -63.69
C LYS A 333 9.91 -4.39 -64.01
N LYS A 334 11.08 -3.72 -63.90
CA LYS A 334 11.68 -2.64 -64.76
C LYS A 334 11.13 -1.19 -64.70
N PRO A 335 11.88 -0.15 -65.16
CA PRO A 335 13.30 -0.05 -65.54
C PRO A 335 14.09 1.14 -64.92
N LYS A 336 15.39 1.19 -65.27
CA LYS A 336 16.45 2.12 -64.85
C LYS A 336 16.29 3.56 -65.40
N SER A 337 16.70 4.56 -64.61
CA SER A 337 17.33 5.79 -65.13
C SER A 337 18.25 6.49 -64.11
N ALA A 338 19.44 6.85 -64.63
CA ALA A 338 20.38 7.94 -64.32
C ALA A 338 20.69 8.41 -62.88
N LYS A 339 21.98 8.30 -62.51
CA LYS A 339 22.69 9.10 -61.49
C LYS A 339 22.79 10.59 -61.91
N PRO A 340 23.09 11.52 -60.97
CA PRO A 340 24.48 11.93 -60.81
C PRO A 340 24.98 11.95 -59.34
N LYS A 341 26.30 11.83 -59.23
CA LYS A 341 27.11 11.86 -58.00
C LYS A 341 27.14 13.27 -57.40
N ARG A 342 27.15 13.38 -56.06
CA ARG A 342 27.77 14.52 -55.38
C ARG A 342 28.32 14.15 -54.00
N ASP A 343 29.65 14.24 -53.94
CA ASP A 343 30.60 14.52 -52.87
C ASP A 343 30.43 13.96 -51.44
N ALA A 344 31.47 13.21 -51.08
CA ALA A 344 31.79 12.78 -49.74
C ALA A 344 32.15 13.97 -48.82
N LYS A 345 31.44 14.08 -47.70
CA LYS A 345 31.94 14.75 -46.51
C LYS A 345 31.79 13.81 -45.31
N LYS A 346 32.91 13.27 -44.84
CA LYS A 346 33.06 12.54 -43.57
C LYS A 346 32.43 13.38 -42.45
N ARG A 347 31.37 12.87 -41.83
CA ARG A 347 30.91 13.35 -40.50
C ARG A 347 31.68 12.56 -39.44
N PRO A 348 32.27 13.21 -38.42
CA PRO A 348 33.01 12.50 -37.37
C PRO A 348 32.04 11.70 -36.49
N LYS A 349 32.52 10.54 -36.02
CA LYS A 349 31.84 9.65 -35.06
C LYS A 349 31.47 10.44 -33.81
N LYS A 350 30.20 10.39 -33.41
CA LYS A 350 29.70 10.95 -32.15
C LYS A 350 30.22 10.08 -31.01
N ASP A 351 31.07 10.67 -30.17
CA ASP A 351 31.59 10.07 -28.95
C ASP A 351 30.42 9.84 -27.96
N ASN A 352 30.33 8.63 -27.40
CA ASN A 352 29.19 8.18 -26.59
C ASN A 352 29.63 7.91 -25.15
N SER A 353 30.31 8.90 -24.55
CA SER A 353 30.65 8.91 -23.13
C SER A 353 29.59 9.71 -22.33
N PRO A 354 29.21 9.26 -21.13
CA PRO A 354 28.21 9.93 -20.31
C PRO A 354 28.74 11.28 -19.81
N ARG A 355 28.07 12.38 -20.19
CA ARG A 355 28.31 13.71 -19.61
C ARG A 355 27.72 13.78 -18.20
N ILE A 356 28.59 13.82 -17.20
CA ILE A 356 28.24 14.18 -15.82
C ILE A 356 28.01 15.70 -15.82
N MET A 357 26.76 16.13 -15.66
CA MET A 357 26.45 17.54 -15.40
C MET A 357 26.48 17.74 -13.87
N SER A 358 27.61 18.18 -13.34
CA SER A 358 27.71 18.69 -11.98
C SER A 358 27.08 20.09 -11.96
N ALA A 359 25.92 20.22 -11.33
CA ALA A 359 25.31 21.50 -11.02
C ALA A 359 25.96 22.05 -9.74
N GLU A 360 27.08 22.75 -9.88
CA GLU A 360 27.61 23.59 -8.80
C GLU A 360 26.93 24.95 -8.88
N ALA A 361 26.09 25.24 -7.89
CA ALA A 361 25.57 26.58 -7.66
C ALA A 361 26.73 27.47 -7.17
N LYS A 362 26.92 28.64 -7.79
CA LYS A 362 27.81 29.68 -7.25
C LYS A 362 27.23 30.15 -5.92
N VAL A 363 27.90 29.79 -4.82
CA VAL A 363 27.66 30.38 -3.51
C VAL A 363 28.25 31.78 -3.55
N ASN A 364 27.40 32.80 -3.56
CA ASN A 364 27.84 34.17 -3.28
C ASN A 364 28.02 34.27 -1.76
N ASP A 365 29.21 34.63 -1.31
CA ASP A 365 29.56 34.75 0.12
C ASP A 365 28.76 35.84 0.88
N GLU A 366 27.96 36.64 0.16
CA GLU A 366 27.14 37.72 0.73
C GLU A 366 25.77 37.26 1.27
N ASP A 367 25.30 36.06 0.92
CA ASP A 367 24.04 35.47 1.42
C ASP A 367 24.26 34.42 2.52
N SER A 368 25.46 34.36 3.11
CA SER A 368 25.73 33.48 4.25
C SER A 368 25.09 34.07 5.52
N PRO A 369 24.29 33.30 6.28
CA PRO A 369 23.61 33.77 7.50
C PRO A 369 24.58 34.20 8.63
N PHE A 370 25.89 34.02 8.45
CA PHE A 370 26.93 34.44 9.38
C PHE A 370 27.56 35.80 9.05
N ALA A 371 27.25 36.42 7.90
CA ALA A 371 27.82 37.72 7.50
C ALA A 371 27.45 38.86 8.48
N ILE A 372 26.29 38.75 9.14
CA ILE A 372 25.78 39.73 10.11
C ILE A 372 26.66 39.76 11.39
N LEU A 373 27.37 38.69 11.73
CA LEU A 373 28.20 38.62 12.95
C LEU A 373 29.57 39.30 12.80
N GLN A 374 30.06 39.53 11.57
CA GLN A 374 31.32 40.25 11.36
C GLN A 374 31.18 41.78 11.47
N GLN A 375 29.96 42.33 11.36
CA GLN A 375 29.71 43.77 11.49
C GLN A 375 29.59 44.24 12.96
N LEU A 376 29.57 43.33 13.93
CA LEU A 376 29.43 43.64 15.37
C LEU A 376 30.76 43.71 16.15
N LYS A 377 31.91 43.67 15.46
CA LYS A 377 33.22 44.00 16.06
C LYS A 377 33.75 45.31 15.49
N LYS A 378 33.18 46.43 15.93
CA LYS A 378 33.88 47.71 15.98
C LYS A 378 33.40 48.51 17.18
#